data_AF-A0A2U3QFZ7-F1
#
_entry.id   AF-A0A2U3QFZ7-F1
#
_cell.length_a   1.000
_cell.length_b   1.000
_cell.length_c   1.000
_cell.angle_alpha   90.00
_cell.angle_beta   90.00
_cell.angle_gamma   90.00
#
_symmetry.space_group_name_H-M   'P 1'
#
loop_
_entity.id
_entity.type
_entity.pdbx_description
1 polymer ?
#
loop_
_entity_poly.entity_id
_entity_poly.type
_entity_poly.pdbx_seq_one_letter_code
_entity_poly.pdbx_strand_id
1 'polypeptide(L)'
;MLIIMNKIIPIIAFFFLICQAAEPAIEVCPHDSNDAVLGAVTSYKVKEKESLIEIARKFDLGYNAIAAANPDLDPFIPGDGASVTIPTSWILPDVVKVNGEGIVINLSELRLYFTYYVGKVRFIKTFPIGIGSEGNDTPTGQFKVIEKIVQPSWHVPESIKKEKPELPDVVPPGPDNPLGSHAMRLSLPSVLIHGTNKPWGVGRRVSHGCIRLYPEDIPILFRSVPQGVKVTIVKQPVKIGLKGDRVYIEVHKDETKNEASYRDDALLMLRNKKILNRVDTKKLHYAIEEKKGMPVDISDEAHFTGTVKLKDPGSN
;
A
#
# COMPACT_ATOMS: atom_id res chain seq x y z
N MET A 1 11.58 73.33 18.34
CA MET A 1 10.96 73.17 17.00
C MET A 1 11.88 72.22 16.25
N LEU A 2 11.64 70.91 16.13
CA LEU A 2 10.44 70.16 15.77
C LEU A 2 10.61 68.73 16.34
N ILE A 3 9.54 68.14 16.87
CA ILE A 3 9.49 66.78 17.43
C ILE A 3 9.29 65.80 16.26
N ILE A 4 10.13 64.78 16.12
CA ILE A 4 9.82 63.59 15.29
C ILE A 4 9.82 62.35 16.18
N MET A 5 8.62 61.87 16.45
CA MET A 5 8.32 60.58 17.06
C MET A 5 8.47 59.49 15.99
N ASN A 6 9.39 58.55 16.18
CA ASN A 6 9.42 57.31 15.39
C ASN A 6 8.61 56.24 16.13
N LYS A 7 7.37 55.99 15.68
CA LYS A 7 6.53 54.89 16.15
C LYS A 7 6.99 53.59 15.49
N ILE A 8 7.44 52.65 16.31
CA ILE A 8 7.68 51.25 15.92
C ILE A 8 6.31 50.58 15.84
N ILE A 9 5.90 50.16 14.64
CA ILE A 9 4.73 49.32 14.40
C ILE A 9 5.21 47.87 14.35
N PRO A 10 4.75 46.96 15.23
CA PRO A 10 5.06 45.55 15.08
C PRO A 10 4.17 44.95 13.98
N ILE A 11 4.80 44.47 12.91
CA ILE A 11 4.14 43.65 11.88
C ILE A 11 3.86 42.28 12.51
N ILE A 12 2.62 42.09 12.97
CA ILE A 12 2.10 40.77 13.33
C ILE A 12 1.87 40.03 12.02
N ALA A 13 2.82 39.19 11.62
CA ALA A 13 2.64 38.26 10.51
C ALA A 13 1.67 37.15 10.94
N PHE A 14 0.39 37.35 10.63
CA PHE A 14 -0.63 36.33 10.78
C PHE A 14 -0.41 35.28 9.68
N PHE A 15 0.27 34.17 10.02
CA PHE A 15 0.38 33.01 9.14
C PHE A 15 -1.01 32.38 9.02
N PHE A 16 -1.75 32.77 7.98
CA PHE A 16 -2.96 32.08 7.57
C PHE A 16 -2.54 30.70 7.05
N LEU A 17 -2.77 29.66 7.86
CA LEU A 17 -2.67 28.27 7.44
C LEU A 17 -3.83 28.02 6.47
N ILE A 18 -3.59 28.25 5.17
CA ILE A 18 -4.48 27.83 4.11
C ILE A 18 -4.40 26.31 4.07
N CYS A 19 -5.42 25.65 4.61
CA CYS A 19 -5.65 24.22 4.46
C CYS A 19 -5.96 23.96 2.97
N GLN A 20 -4.92 23.65 2.19
CA GLN A 20 -5.11 23.13 0.85
C GLN A 20 -5.73 21.73 0.95
N ALA A 21 -6.78 21.52 0.17
CA ALA A 21 -7.41 20.22 0.02
C ALA A 21 -6.37 19.16 -0.33
N ALA A 22 -6.38 18.04 0.40
CA ALA A 22 -5.48 16.93 0.19
C ALA A 22 -5.58 16.40 -1.24
N GLU A 23 -4.49 16.52 -2.00
CA GLU A 23 -4.28 15.71 -3.20
C GLU A 23 -4.27 14.22 -2.79
N PRO A 24 -4.67 13.28 -3.67
CA PRO A 24 -4.56 11.85 -3.37
C PRO A 24 -3.08 11.53 -3.12
N ALA A 25 -2.72 11.43 -1.85
CA ALA A 25 -1.34 11.36 -1.43
C ALA A 25 -0.85 9.94 -1.69
N ILE A 26 -0.13 9.75 -2.80
CA ILE A 26 0.87 8.69 -2.86
C ILE A 26 1.76 8.90 -1.65
N GLU A 27 1.70 7.96 -0.71
CA GLU A 27 2.44 8.11 0.53
C GLU A 27 3.94 7.98 0.22
N VAL A 28 4.64 9.11 0.22
CA VAL A 28 6.10 9.19 0.12
C VAL A 28 6.63 9.33 1.53
N CYS A 29 7.06 8.22 2.11
CA CYS A 29 7.57 8.22 3.47
C CYS A 29 9.11 8.19 3.48
N PRO A 30 9.79 9.17 4.09
CA PRO A 30 11.14 8.94 4.56
C PRO A 30 11.07 7.78 5.56
N HIS A 31 11.90 6.78 5.35
CA HIS A 31 11.81 5.52 6.09
C HIS A 31 13.06 5.34 6.95
N ASP A 32 12.86 5.35 8.27
CA ASP A 32 13.83 4.82 9.20
C ASP A 32 13.87 3.30 9.04
N SER A 33 15.08 2.74 8.86
CA SER A 33 15.29 1.29 8.74
C SER A 33 14.73 0.47 9.91
N ASN A 34 14.56 1.09 11.09
CA ASN A 34 14.13 0.41 12.31
C ASN A 34 12.61 0.18 12.34
N ASP A 35 11.81 1.15 11.89
CA ASP A 35 10.34 1.07 11.92
C ASP A 35 9.81 0.40 10.66
N ALA A 36 9.19 -0.77 10.78
CA ALA A 36 8.63 -1.49 9.65
C ALA A 36 7.23 -1.00 9.23
N VAL A 37 6.53 -0.26 10.09
CA VAL A 37 5.15 0.17 9.89
C VAL A 37 5.11 1.57 9.28
N LEU A 38 4.52 1.70 8.10
CA LEU A 38 4.28 2.95 7.40
C LEU A 38 2.83 3.40 7.57
N GLY A 39 2.58 4.69 7.37
CA GLY A 39 1.25 5.27 7.34
C GLY A 39 0.51 5.27 8.67
N ALA A 40 -0.80 5.51 8.57
CA ALA A 40 -1.74 5.58 9.66
C ALA A 40 -3.14 5.13 9.20
N VAL A 41 -3.85 4.44 10.10
CA VAL A 41 -5.28 4.17 9.91
C VAL A 41 -6.05 5.43 10.32
N THR A 42 -6.95 5.88 9.45
CA THR A 42 -7.78 7.06 9.71
C THR A 42 -9.26 6.74 9.50
N SER A 43 -10.14 7.70 9.79
CA SER A 43 -11.58 7.60 9.57
C SER A 43 -12.01 8.70 8.60
N TYR A 44 -12.90 8.34 7.68
CA TYR A 44 -13.49 9.26 6.70
C TYR A 44 -15.01 9.18 6.76
N LYS A 45 -15.66 10.35 6.71
CA LYS A 45 -17.12 10.46 6.65
C LYS A 45 -17.56 10.48 5.18
N VAL A 46 -18.39 9.52 4.78
CA VAL A 46 -18.95 9.43 3.41
C VAL A 46 -19.66 10.74 3.05
N LYS A 47 -19.33 11.28 1.88
CA LYS A 47 -20.00 12.46 1.29
C LYS A 47 -20.80 12.02 0.07
N GLU A 48 -21.89 12.73 -0.22
CA GLU A 48 -22.55 12.74 -1.54
C GLU A 48 -22.72 11.36 -2.22
N LYS A 49 -23.27 10.35 -1.51
CA LYS A 49 -23.48 9.00 -2.05
C LYS A 49 -22.21 8.32 -2.61
N GLU A 50 -21.02 8.69 -2.13
CA GLU A 50 -19.75 8.03 -2.48
C GLU A 50 -19.82 6.52 -2.16
N SER A 51 -19.38 5.69 -3.10
CA SER A 51 -19.15 4.26 -2.91
C SER A 51 -17.79 3.97 -2.27
N LEU A 52 -17.59 2.77 -1.70
CA LEU A 52 -16.27 2.38 -1.20
C LEU A 52 -15.20 2.33 -2.30
N ILE A 53 -15.58 2.08 -3.56
CA ILE A 53 -14.64 2.06 -4.69
C ILE A 53 -14.10 3.48 -4.96
N GLU A 54 -14.96 4.49 -4.92
CA GLU A 54 -14.56 5.89 -5.12
C GLU A 54 -13.70 6.39 -3.97
N ILE A 55 -14.09 6.05 -2.73
CA ILE A 55 -13.30 6.36 -1.54
C ILE A 55 -11.94 5.65 -1.60
N ALA A 56 -11.89 4.38 -1.98
CA ALA A 56 -10.61 3.67 -2.14
C ALA A 56 -9.69 4.37 -3.12
N ARG A 57 -10.17 4.72 -4.31
CA ARG A 57 -9.37 5.42 -5.31
C ARG A 57 -8.90 6.79 -4.82
N LYS A 58 -9.76 7.54 -4.12
CA LYS A 58 -9.44 8.84 -3.52
C LYS A 58 -8.27 8.78 -2.52
N PHE A 59 -8.18 7.68 -1.78
CA PHE A 59 -7.14 7.46 -0.76
C PHE A 59 -6.02 6.51 -1.23
N ASP A 60 -5.90 6.26 -2.54
CA ASP A 60 -4.88 5.36 -3.12
C ASP A 60 -4.87 3.94 -2.50
N LEU A 61 -6.08 3.41 -2.33
CA LEU A 61 -6.36 2.07 -1.84
C LEU A 61 -6.90 1.18 -2.96
N GLY A 62 -6.62 -0.11 -2.82
CA GLY A 62 -7.30 -1.14 -3.61
C GLY A 62 -8.66 -1.44 -3.02
N TYR A 63 -9.62 -1.85 -3.86
CA TYR A 63 -10.98 -2.17 -3.39
C TYR A 63 -11.01 -3.21 -2.26
N ASN A 64 -10.24 -4.31 -2.37
CA ASN A 64 -10.25 -5.33 -1.34
C ASN A 64 -9.75 -4.82 0.02
N ALA A 65 -8.80 -3.87 0.02
CA ALA A 65 -8.28 -3.30 1.26
C ALA A 65 -9.34 -2.48 2.01
N ILE A 66 -10.07 -1.60 1.30
CA ILE A 66 -11.12 -0.81 1.94
C ILE A 66 -12.30 -1.68 2.38
N ALA A 67 -12.66 -2.70 1.61
CA ALA A 67 -13.76 -3.61 1.93
C ALA A 67 -13.42 -4.47 3.15
N ALA A 68 -12.21 -5.01 3.23
CA ALA A 68 -11.75 -5.81 4.38
C ALA A 68 -11.68 -4.99 5.68
N ALA A 69 -11.35 -3.70 5.59
CA ALA A 69 -11.34 -2.80 6.74
C ALA A 69 -12.74 -2.36 7.19
N ASN A 70 -13.77 -2.57 6.37
CA ASN A 70 -15.15 -2.13 6.62
C ASN A 70 -16.17 -3.23 6.28
N PRO A 71 -16.12 -4.39 6.95
CA PRO A 71 -16.95 -5.55 6.60
C PRO A 71 -18.46 -5.31 6.78
N ASP A 72 -18.84 -4.35 7.61
CA ASP A 72 -20.23 -4.05 7.95
C ASP A 72 -20.88 -3.01 7.02
N LEU A 73 -20.13 -2.43 6.08
CA LEU A 73 -20.62 -1.41 5.15
C LEU A 73 -20.94 -2.03 3.79
N ASP A 74 -22.03 -1.57 3.16
CA ASP A 74 -22.31 -1.89 1.76
C ASP A 74 -21.25 -1.24 0.84
N PRO A 75 -20.58 -1.99 -0.04
CA PRO A 75 -19.52 -1.43 -0.87
C PRO A 75 -19.97 -0.40 -1.92
N PHE A 76 -21.23 -0.46 -2.33
CA PHE A 76 -21.81 0.42 -3.35
C PHE A 76 -22.54 1.60 -2.70
N ILE A 77 -23.19 1.37 -1.56
CA ILE A 77 -23.99 2.37 -0.85
C ILE A 77 -23.68 2.33 0.65
N PRO A 78 -22.48 2.77 1.08
CA PRO A 78 -22.09 2.72 2.50
C PRO A 78 -22.95 3.61 3.40
N GLY A 79 -23.71 4.53 2.81
CA GLY A 79 -24.66 5.42 3.49
C GLY A 79 -24.06 6.80 3.76
N ASP A 80 -24.87 7.85 3.57
CA ASP A 80 -24.43 9.23 3.79
C ASP A 80 -24.02 9.45 5.26
N GLY A 81 -22.84 10.05 5.48
CA GLY A 81 -22.31 10.30 6.82
C GLY A 81 -21.82 9.05 7.58
N ALA A 82 -21.85 7.86 6.95
CA ALA A 82 -21.22 6.66 7.50
C ALA A 82 -19.72 6.90 7.72
N SER A 83 -19.19 6.25 8.76
CA SER A 83 -17.76 6.33 9.09
C SER A 83 -17.03 5.17 8.45
N VAL A 84 -16.17 5.46 7.47
CA VAL A 84 -15.34 4.49 6.76
C VAL A 84 -13.93 4.52 7.35
N THR A 85 -13.42 3.35 7.75
CA THR A 85 -12.02 3.15 8.10
C THR A 85 -11.17 3.20 6.84
N ILE A 86 -10.14 4.04 6.85
CA ILE A 86 -9.17 4.21 5.76
C ILE A 86 -7.85 3.52 6.16
N PRO A 87 -7.58 2.29 5.66
CA PRO A 87 -6.42 1.49 6.05
C PRO A 87 -5.14 1.90 5.30
N THR A 88 -4.76 3.17 5.38
CA THR A 88 -3.50 3.69 4.81
C THR A 88 -2.32 3.44 5.74
N SER A 89 -2.15 2.20 6.20
CA SER A 89 -1.07 1.77 7.09
C SER A 89 -0.62 0.38 6.70
N TRP A 90 0.69 0.15 6.62
CA TRP A 90 1.25 -1.12 6.14
C TRP A 90 2.54 -1.48 6.87
N ILE A 91 2.70 -2.75 7.18
CA ILE A 91 3.99 -3.36 7.51
C ILE A 91 4.72 -3.62 6.20
N LEU A 92 5.95 -3.12 6.07
CA LEU A 92 6.77 -3.41 4.90
C LEU A 92 7.08 -4.90 4.80
N PRO A 93 6.96 -5.49 3.59
CA PRO A 93 7.48 -6.83 3.33
C PRO A 93 8.97 -6.91 3.69
N ASP A 94 9.41 -7.99 4.36
CA ASP A 94 10.80 -8.14 4.81
C ASP A 94 11.81 -8.02 3.65
N VAL A 95 11.40 -8.46 2.45
CA VAL A 95 12.19 -8.37 1.22
C VAL A 95 12.50 -6.93 0.80
N VAL A 96 11.66 -5.96 1.17
CA VAL A 96 11.90 -4.51 0.95
C VAL A 96 13.10 -4.04 1.77
N LYS A 97 13.36 -4.63 2.94
CA LYS A 97 14.53 -4.27 3.77
C LYS A 97 15.84 -4.82 3.19
N VAL A 98 15.79 -5.95 2.48
CA VAL A 98 16.97 -6.66 1.97
C VAL A 98 17.44 -6.16 0.61
N ASN A 99 16.50 -5.79 -0.28
CA ASN A 99 16.82 -5.61 -1.70
C ASN A 99 17.36 -4.22 -2.09
N GLY A 100 17.42 -3.26 -1.17
CA GLY A 100 17.85 -1.89 -1.47
C GLY A 100 16.85 -1.16 -2.39
N GLU A 101 17.35 -0.44 -3.40
CA GLU A 101 16.50 0.19 -4.41
C GLU A 101 15.82 -0.83 -5.31
N GLY A 102 14.52 -0.67 -5.50
CA GLY A 102 13.76 -1.62 -6.31
C GLY A 102 12.26 -1.54 -6.10
N ILE A 103 11.57 -2.34 -6.91
CA ILE A 103 10.15 -2.60 -6.79
C ILE A 103 9.97 -3.93 -6.05
N VAL A 104 9.09 -3.93 -5.05
CA VAL A 104 8.54 -5.15 -4.45
C VAL A 104 7.04 -5.16 -4.67
N ILE A 105 6.52 -6.27 -5.16
CA ILE A 105 5.08 -6.49 -5.34
C ILE A 105 4.68 -7.62 -4.41
N ASN A 106 3.76 -7.35 -3.49
CA ASN A 106 3.16 -8.37 -2.65
C ASN A 106 1.75 -8.69 -3.16
N LEU A 107 1.61 -9.86 -3.77
CA LEU A 107 0.36 -10.33 -4.36
C LEU A 107 -0.72 -10.64 -3.32
N SER A 108 -0.34 -10.89 -2.07
CA SER A 108 -1.29 -11.19 -0.99
C SER A 108 -2.09 -9.96 -0.55
N GLU A 109 -1.49 -8.77 -0.63
CA GLU A 109 -2.12 -7.50 -0.24
C GLU A 109 -2.47 -6.61 -1.45
N LEU A 110 -2.16 -7.07 -2.66
CA LEU A 110 -2.38 -6.33 -3.90
C LEU A 110 -1.73 -4.94 -3.87
N ARG A 111 -0.46 -4.90 -3.46
CA ARG A 111 0.29 -3.64 -3.32
C ARG A 111 1.71 -3.73 -3.88
N LEU A 112 2.12 -2.63 -4.49
CA LEU A 112 3.47 -2.39 -5.00
C LEU A 112 4.17 -1.39 -4.07
N TYR A 113 5.44 -1.66 -3.77
CA TYR A 113 6.34 -0.79 -3.03
C TYR A 113 7.53 -0.45 -3.92
N PHE A 114 7.82 0.83 -4.10
CA PHE A 114 9.01 1.31 -4.77
C PHE A 114 9.93 2.01 -3.77
N THR A 115 11.10 1.41 -3.54
CA THR A 115 12.15 1.95 -2.66
C THR A 115 13.22 2.64 -3.50
N TYR A 116 13.59 3.86 -3.12
CA TYR A 116 14.66 4.65 -3.73
C TYR A 116 15.36 5.52 -2.69
N TYR A 117 16.55 6.04 -2.99
CA TYR A 117 17.30 6.92 -2.10
C TYR A 117 17.46 8.32 -2.68
N VAL A 118 17.38 9.32 -1.82
CA VAL A 118 17.85 10.69 -2.12
C VAL A 118 18.96 11.00 -1.14
N GLY A 119 20.20 11.01 -1.64
CA GLY A 119 21.39 11.02 -0.78
C GLY A 119 21.45 9.76 0.09
N LYS A 120 21.48 9.93 1.42
CA LYS A 120 21.46 8.81 2.38
C LYS A 120 20.07 8.46 2.90
N VAL A 121 19.05 9.23 2.52
CA VAL A 121 17.68 9.05 3.02
C VAL A 121 16.94 8.09 2.10
N ARG A 122 16.35 7.05 2.70
CA ARG A 122 15.52 6.06 2.01
C ARG A 122 14.08 6.55 1.94
N PHE A 123 13.48 6.46 0.77
CA PHE A 123 12.08 6.76 0.51
C PHE A 123 11.34 5.53 0.01
N ILE A 124 10.07 5.43 0.38
CA ILE A 124 9.18 4.39 -0.11
C ILE A 124 7.93 5.06 -0.67
N LYS A 125 7.60 4.72 -1.91
CA LYS A 125 6.30 4.97 -2.53
C LYS A 125 5.53 3.67 -2.56
N THR A 126 4.22 3.74 -2.40
CA THR A 126 3.37 2.56 -2.46
C THR A 126 2.16 2.82 -3.34
N PHE A 127 1.69 1.78 -4.02
CA PHE A 127 0.60 1.84 -4.99
C PHE A 127 -0.27 0.59 -4.88
N PRO A 128 -1.60 0.71 -4.86
CA PRO A 128 -2.49 -0.43 -5.00
C PRO A 128 -2.40 -0.99 -6.42
N ILE A 129 -2.56 -2.30 -6.56
CA ILE A 129 -2.48 -2.97 -7.86
C ILE A 129 -3.67 -3.90 -8.10
N GLY A 130 -4.06 -4.07 -9.35
CA GLY A 130 -4.85 -5.21 -9.82
C GLY A 130 -3.93 -6.27 -10.40
N ILE A 131 -4.26 -7.55 -10.21
CA ILE A 131 -3.45 -8.67 -10.71
C ILE A 131 -4.31 -9.67 -11.50
N GLY A 132 -3.68 -10.75 -11.96
CA GLY A 132 -4.33 -11.85 -12.66
C GLY A 132 -5.55 -12.40 -11.92
N SER A 133 -6.59 -12.76 -12.66
CA SER A 133 -7.67 -13.62 -12.16
C SER A 133 -7.12 -15.00 -11.77
N GLU A 134 -7.92 -15.78 -11.06
CA GLU A 134 -7.64 -17.19 -10.85
C GLU A 134 -7.34 -17.90 -12.20
N GLY A 135 -6.33 -18.76 -12.22
CA GLY A 135 -5.83 -19.42 -13.44
C GLY A 135 -4.91 -18.55 -14.32
N ASN A 136 -4.83 -17.24 -14.06
CA ASN A 136 -3.91 -16.30 -14.71
C ASN A 136 -2.94 -15.70 -13.69
N ASP A 137 -2.51 -16.50 -12.70
CA ASP A 137 -1.69 -16.03 -11.60
C ASP A 137 -0.38 -15.40 -12.07
N THR A 138 -0.01 -14.26 -11.48
CA THR A 138 1.28 -13.62 -11.72
C THR A 138 2.39 -14.41 -11.01
N PRO A 139 3.38 -14.96 -11.73
CA PRO A 139 4.49 -15.71 -11.12
C PRO A 139 5.28 -14.91 -10.09
N THR A 140 5.62 -15.54 -8.96
CA THR A 140 6.55 -14.98 -7.97
C THR A 140 8.00 -15.16 -8.41
N GLY A 141 8.91 -14.31 -7.94
CA GLY A 141 10.33 -14.39 -8.28
C GLY A 141 11.03 -13.05 -8.35
N GLN A 142 12.25 -13.06 -8.90
CA GLN A 142 13.06 -11.87 -9.11
C GLN A 142 13.17 -11.56 -10.60
N PHE A 143 12.88 -10.33 -10.97
CA PHE A 143 12.80 -9.83 -12.32
C PHE A 143 13.43 -8.44 -12.42
N LYS A 144 13.39 -7.84 -13.61
CA LYS A 144 13.81 -6.46 -13.85
C LYS A 144 12.86 -5.77 -14.82
N VAL A 145 12.78 -4.44 -14.76
CA VAL A 145 12.14 -3.64 -15.81
C VAL A 145 13.07 -3.62 -17.03
N ILE A 146 12.68 -4.25 -18.13
CA ILE A 146 13.51 -4.35 -19.34
C ILE A 146 13.15 -3.31 -20.41
N GLU A 147 11.94 -2.77 -20.36
CA GLU A 147 11.45 -1.79 -21.34
C GLU A 147 10.43 -0.87 -20.69
N LYS A 148 10.37 0.38 -21.15
CA LYS A 148 9.44 1.41 -20.70
C LYS A 148 8.80 2.07 -21.91
N ILE A 149 7.47 2.01 -22.02
CA ILE A 149 6.71 2.46 -23.18
C ILE A 149 5.70 3.54 -22.73
N VAL A 150 5.79 4.71 -23.35
CA VAL A 150 4.78 5.77 -23.24
C VAL A 150 3.73 5.53 -24.33
N GLN A 151 2.44 5.68 -23.99
CA GLN A 151 1.32 5.48 -24.92
C GLN A 151 1.44 4.14 -25.68
N PRO A 152 1.44 3.00 -24.98
CA PRO A 152 1.63 1.70 -25.61
C PRO A 152 0.43 1.31 -26.49
N SER A 153 0.68 0.76 -27.67
CA SER A 153 -0.34 -0.02 -28.38
C SER A 153 -0.54 -1.36 -27.68
N TRP A 154 -1.79 -1.81 -27.56
CA TRP A 154 -2.10 -3.12 -27.00
C TRP A 154 -2.33 -4.14 -28.11
N HIS A 155 -1.36 -5.03 -28.29
CA HIS A 155 -1.50 -6.21 -29.15
C HIS A 155 -2.29 -7.27 -28.39
N VAL A 156 -3.47 -7.62 -28.90
CA VAL A 156 -4.40 -8.52 -28.20
C VAL A 156 -3.81 -9.93 -28.18
N PRO A 157 -3.52 -10.50 -26.99
CA PRO A 157 -3.01 -11.86 -26.89
C PRO A 157 -3.99 -12.88 -27.44
N GLU A 158 -3.48 -13.98 -28.02
CA GLU A 158 -4.32 -15.05 -28.56
C GLU A 158 -5.31 -15.63 -27.54
N SER A 159 -4.91 -15.72 -26.26
CA SER A 159 -5.81 -16.18 -25.19
C SER A 159 -7.06 -15.30 -25.07
N ILE A 160 -6.88 -13.98 -25.08
CA ILE A 160 -7.99 -13.02 -25.03
C ILE A 160 -8.79 -13.04 -26.34
N LYS A 161 -8.12 -13.21 -27.48
CA LYS A 161 -8.78 -13.30 -28.78
C LYS A 161 -9.67 -14.54 -28.91
N LYS A 162 -9.30 -15.66 -28.27
CA LYS A 162 -10.15 -16.87 -28.20
C LYS A 162 -11.44 -16.62 -27.42
N GLU A 163 -11.37 -15.84 -26.34
CA GLU A 163 -12.54 -15.47 -25.54
C GLU A 163 -13.38 -14.36 -26.20
N LYS A 164 -12.72 -13.44 -26.91
CA LYS A 164 -13.31 -12.26 -27.53
C LYS A 164 -12.81 -12.07 -28.97
N PRO A 165 -13.32 -12.87 -29.93
CA PRO A 165 -12.87 -12.83 -31.33
C PRO A 165 -13.13 -11.49 -32.01
N GLU A 166 -14.09 -10.71 -31.51
CA GLU A 166 -14.52 -9.41 -32.03
C GLU A 166 -13.53 -8.26 -31.77
N LEU A 167 -12.60 -8.43 -30.82
CA LEU A 167 -11.58 -7.42 -30.56
C LEU A 167 -10.68 -7.22 -31.79
N PRO A 168 -10.14 -6.02 -32.07
CA PRO A 168 -9.13 -5.85 -33.10
C PRO A 168 -7.82 -6.58 -32.72
N ASP A 169 -6.91 -6.79 -33.67
CA ASP A 169 -5.59 -7.38 -33.34
C ASP A 169 -4.71 -6.42 -32.55
N VAL A 170 -4.91 -5.11 -32.77
CA VAL A 170 -4.21 -4.04 -32.08
C VAL A 170 -5.21 -2.97 -31.67
N VAL A 171 -5.19 -2.60 -30.39
CA VAL A 171 -5.86 -1.40 -29.87
C VAL A 171 -4.81 -0.28 -29.80
N PRO A 172 -5.00 0.83 -30.53
CA PRO A 172 -4.05 1.94 -30.53
C PRO A 172 -4.03 2.66 -29.17
N PRO A 173 -3.07 3.55 -28.92
CA PRO A 173 -3.07 4.37 -27.72
C PRO A 173 -4.32 5.27 -27.66
N GLY A 174 -4.90 5.41 -26.46
CA GLY A 174 -6.10 6.22 -26.26
C GLY A 174 -6.87 5.84 -24.99
N PRO A 175 -8.00 6.51 -24.70
CA PRO A 175 -8.82 6.24 -23.51
C PRO A 175 -9.33 4.79 -23.41
N ASP A 176 -9.56 4.15 -24.55
CA ASP A 176 -10.07 2.77 -24.61
C ASP A 176 -8.98 1.71 -24.54
N ASN A 177 -7.70 2.11 -24.50
CA ASN A 177 -6.59 1.19 -24.43
C ASN A 177 -6.46 0.62 -23.00
N PRO A 178 -6.53 -0.71 -22.82
CA PRO A 178 -6.49 -1.32 -21.49
C PRO A 178 -5.12 -1.28 -20.82
N LEU A 179 -4.06 -0.93 -21.56
CA LEU A 179 -2.74 -0.70 -20.99
C LEU A 179 -2.61 0.69 -20.34
N GLY A 180 -3.56 1.60 -20.59
CA GLY A 180 -3.52 2.97 -20.11
C GLY A 180 -2.40 3.79 -20.77
N SER A 181 -1.92 4.81 -20.05
CA SER A 181 -0.99 5.80 -20.61
C SER A 181 0.47 5.34 -20.66
N HIS A 182 0.86 4.36 -19.85
CA HIS A 182 2.24 3.90 -19.70
C HIS A 182 2.28 2.40 -19.41
N ALA A 183 3.34 1.74 -19.88
CA ALA A 183 3.63 0.35 -19.55
C ALA A 183 5.13 0.14 -19.29
N MET A 184 5.45 -0.76 -18.38
CA MET A 184 6.80 -1.22 -18.08
C MET A 184 6.85 -2.74 -18.25
N ARG A 185 7.69 -3.22 -19.17
CA ARG A 185 7.86 -4.65 -19.41
C ARG A 185 8.83 -5.23 -18.40
N LEU A 186 8.47 -6.38 -17.84
CA LEU A 186 9.35 -7.14 -16.97
C LEU A 186 10.19 -8.14 -17.76
N SER A 187 11.30 -8.59 -17.18
CA SER A 187 12.04 -9.76 -17.66
C SER A 187 11.26 -11.08 -17.50
N LEU A 188 10.04 -11.00 -16.96
CA LEU A 188 9.04 -12.07 -16.95
C LEU A 188 8.23 -11.97 -18.25
N PRO A 189 8.29 -12.98 -19.15
CA PRO A 189 7.57 -12.94 -20.41
C PRO A 189 6.08 -12.63 -20.23
N SER A 190 5.54 -11.80 -21.11
CA SER A 190 4.11 -11.44 -21.17
C SER A 190 3.54 -10.66 -19.97
N VAL A 191 4.34 -10.34 -18.94
CA VAL A 191 3.88 -9.54 -17.79
C VAL A 191 4.34 -8.09 -17.92
N LEU A 192 3.37 -7.18 -17.78
CA LEU A 192 3.55 -5.74 -17.78
C LEU A 192 3.11 -5.16 -16.44
N ILE A 193 3.81 -4.12 -15.98
CA ILE A 193 3.29 -3.16 -15.00
C ILE A 193 2.75 -1.98 -15.81
N HIS A 194 1.44 -1.75 -15.79
CA HIS A 194 0.81 -0.76 -16.66
C HIS A 194 -0.38 -0.05 -16.00
N GLY A 195 -0.92 0.98 -16.64
CA GLY A 195 -2.13 1.66 -16.17
C GLY A 195 -3.38 0.82 -16.43
N THR A 196 -4.56 1.42 -16.43
CA THR A 196 -5.78 0.72 -16.84
C THR A 196 -6.82 1.72 -17.28
N ASN A 197 -7.68 1.38 -18.23
CA ASN A 197 -8.92 2.12 -18.49
C ASN A 197 -10.10 1.64 -17.64
N LYS A 198 -9.87 0.64 -16.76
CA LYS A 198 -10.85 0.07 -15.83
C LYS A 198 -10.34 0.19 -14.39
N PRO A 199 -10.35 1.41 -13.80
CA PRO A 199 -9.77 1.64 -12.47
C PRO A 199 -10.43 0.82 -11.36
N TRP A 200 -11.71 0.46 -11.49
CA TRP A 200 -12.41 -0.42 -10.54
C TRP A 200 -11.82 -1.85 -10.46
N GLY A 201 -10.86 -2.20 -11.31
CA GLY A 201 -10.10 -3.45 -11.22
C GLY A 201 -8.89 -3.40 -10.30
N VAL A 202 -8.49 -2.21 -9.81
CA VAL A 202 -7.36 -2.06 -8.88
C VAL A 202 -7.75 -2.54 -7.49
N GLY A 203 -6.86 -3.29 -6.84
CA GLY A 203 -7.16 -4.02 -5.61
C GLY A 203 -8.05 -5.24 -5.83
N ARG A 204 -8.05 -5.82 -7.04
CA ARG A 204 -8.78 -7.05 -7.38
C ARG A 204 -7.97 -7.98 -8.30
N ARG A 205 -8.40 -9.24 -8.39
CA ARG A 205 -7.87 -10.29 -9.28
C ARG A 205 -8.70 -10.36 -10.57
N VAL A 206 -8.41 -9.50 -11.55
CA VAL A 206 -9.27 -9.29 -12.75
C VAL A 206 -8.49 -9.15 -14.07
N SER A 207 -7.17 -9.32 -14.06
CA SER A 207 -6.35 -9.24 -15.26
C SER A 207 -6.06 -10.63 -15.85
N HIS A 208 -5.41 -10.68 -17.01
CA HIS A 208 -4.87 -11.91 -17.60
C HIS A 208 -3.37 -12.06 -17.25
N GLY A 209 -3.00 -11.74 -16.01
CA GLY A 209 -1.64 -11.92 -15.45
C GLY A 209 -0.78 -10.66 -15.35
N CYS A 210 -1.16 -9.55 -16.00
CA CYS A 210 -0.46 -8.27 -15.86
C CYS A 210 -0.79 -7.54 -14.53
N ILE A 211 0.10 -6.65 -14.12
CA ILE A 211 -0.03 -5.80 -12.93
C ILE A 211 -0.58 -4.43 -13.35
N ARG A 212 -1.77 -4.09 -12.86
CA ARG A 212 -2.51 -2.86 -13.21
C ARG A 212 -2.43 -1.84 -12.08
N LEU A 213 -2.04 -0.62 -12.40
CA LEU A 213 -2.10 0.54 -11.49
C LEU A 213 -3.25 1.46 -11.90
N TYR A 214 -3.63 2.39 -11.03
CA TYR A 214 -4.57 3.44 -11.40
C TYR A 214 -3.99 4.31 -12.54
N PRO A 215 -4.87 4.93 -13.37
CA PRO A 215 -4.46 5.85 -14.43
C PRO A 215 -3.53 6.98 -13.97
N GLU A 216 -3.77 7.49 -12.76
CA GLU A 216 -3.02 8.56 -12.09
C GLU A 216 -1.67 8.09 -11.53
N ASP A 217 -1.55 6.83 -11.14
CA ASP A 217 -0.35 6.28 -10.50
C ASP A 217 0.71 5.85 -11.50
N ILE A 218 0.30 5.23 -12.63
CA ILE A 218 1.26 4.67 -13.57
C ILE A 218 2.25 5.70 -14.11
N PRO A 219 1.88 6.97 -14.44
CA PRO A 219 2.85 7.97 -14.89
C PRO A 219 3.82 8.39 -13.79
N ILE A 220 3.41 8.29 -12.52
CA ILE A 220 4.23 8.65 -11.35
C ILE A 220 5.26 7.56 -11.10
N LEU A 221 4.85 6.30 -11.09
CA LEU A 221 5.77 5.16 -11.01
C LEU A 221 6.72 5.15 -12.22
N PHE A 222 6.19 5.31 -13.43
CA PHE A 222 6.97 5.31 -14.67
C PHE A 222 8.08 6.35 -14.65
N ARG A 223 7.82 7.58 -14.22
CA ARG A 223 8.87 8.62 -14.13
C ARG A 223 9.89 8.35 -13.03
N SER A 224 9.47 7.71 -11.94
CA SER A 224 10.32 7.47 -10.77
C SER A 224 11.27 6.28 -10.94
N VAL A 225 10.89 5.28 -11.75
CA VAL A 225 11.61 4.01 -11.87
C VAL A 225 12.56 4.03 -13.08
N PRO A 226 13.88 3.93 -12.89
CA PRO A 226 14.80 3.73 -14.01
C PRO A 226 14.61 2.36 -14.69
N GLN A 227 14.97 2.27 -15.97
CA GLN A 227 15.04 0.98 -16.65
C GLN A 227 16.16 0.11 -16.02
N GLY A 228 15.96 -1.20 -15.98
CA GLY A 228 16.88 -2.15 -15.35
C GLY A 228 16.68 -2.37 -13.85
N VAL A 229 15.80 -1.60 -13.22
CA VAL A 229 15.46 -1.73 -11.79
C VAL A 229 14.95 -3.12 -11.47
N LYS A 230 15.41 -3.66 -10.33
CA LYS A 230 14.98 -4.95 -9.80
C LYS A 230 13.51 -4.91 -9.40
N VAL A 231 12.78 -5.97 -9.75
CA VAL A 231 11.39 -6.19 -9.37
C VAL A 231 11.31 -7.53 -8.66
N THR A 232 10.84 -7.54 -7.42
CA THR A 232 10.65 -8.79 -6.66
C THR A 232 9.17 -9.00 -6.40
N ILE A 233 8.63 -10.11 -6.89
CA ILE A 233 7.22 -10.46 -6.74
C ILE A 233 7.12 -11.56 -5.68
N VAL A 234 6.36 -11.31 -4.62
CA VAL A 234 6.20 -12.22 -3.48
C VAL A 234 4.73 -12.45 -3.16
N LYS A 235 4.47 -13.52 -2.40
CA LYS A 235 3.16 -13.79 -1.78
C LYS A 235 3.38 -13.91 -0.27
N GLN A 236 3.22 -12.79 0.43
CA GLN A 236 3.43 -12.68 1.88
C GLN A 236 2.12 -12.24 2.55
N PRO A 237 1.22 -13.19 2.89
CA PRO A 237 -0.06 -12.86 3.50
C PRO A 237 0.06 -12.51 4.99
N VAL A 238 1.15 -12.91 5.65
CA VAL A 238 1.46 -12.52 7.03
C VAL A 238 2.72 -11.68 7.01
N LYS A 239 2.65 -10.50 7.63
CA LYS A 239 3.79 -9.61 7.85
C LYS A 239 3.88 -9.24 9.32
N ILE A 240 5.09 -9.17 9.86
CA ILE A 240 5.34 -8.77 11.26
C ILE A 240 6.45 -7.74 11.30
N GLY A 241 6.19 -6.64 11.99
CA GLY A 241 7.06 -5.48 12.04
C GLY A 241 7.07 -4.81 13.40
N LEU A 242 8.10 -4.01 13.65
CA LEU A 242 8.18 -3.14 14.81
C LEU A 242 7.83 -1.71 14.43
N LYS A 243 7.24 -0.95 15.36
CA LYS A 243 7.16 0.52 15.31
C LYS A 243 7.50 1.03 16.70
N GLY A 244 8.67 1.66 16.86
CA GLY A 244 9.30 1.83 18.16
C GLY A 244 9.44 0.48 18.89
N ASP A 245 8.97 0.41 20.13
CA ASP A 245 9.03 -0.81 20.93
C ASP A 245 7.82 -1.75 20.73
N ARG A 246 6.85 -1.38 19.90
CA ARG A 246 5.60 -2.15 19.74
C ARG A 246 5.69 -3.12 18.56
N VAL A 247 5.07 -4.29 18.72
CA VAL A 247 5.02 -5.37 17.73
C VAL A 247 3.69 -5.34 17.00
N TYR A 248 3.73 -5.28 15.67
CA TYR A 248 2.55 -5.29 14.81
C TYR A 248 2.55 -6.53 13.92
N ILE A 249 1.35 -7.03 13.64
CA ILE A 249 1.09 -8.06 12.63
C ILE A 249 0.08 -7.52 11.61
N GLU A 250 0.25 -7.91 10.36
CA GLU A 250 -0.70 -7.63 9.29
C GLU A 250 -0.99 -8.94 8.56
N VAL A 251 -2.29 -9.28 8.47
CA VAL A 251 -2.76 -10.55 7.93
C VAL A 251 -3.75 -10.29 6.81
N HIS A 252 -3.45 -10.85 5.63
CA HIS A 252 -4.27 -10.78 4.42
C HIS A 252 -4.86 -12.15 4.09
N LYS A 253 -6.07 -12.17 3.54
CA LYS A 253 -6.72 -13.39 3.09
C LYS A 253 -5.96 -14.00 1.91
N ASP A 254 -5.68 -15.29 2.04
CA ASP A 254 -5.07 -16.14 1.02
C ASP A 254 -5.85 -17.47 0.94
N GLU A 255 -6.46 -17.71 -0.22
CA GLU A 255 -7.32 -18.87 -0.48
C GLU A 255 -6.56 -20.20 -0.43
N THR A 256 -5.23 -20.17 -0.59
CA THR A 256 -4.40 -21.39 -0.50
C THR A 256 -4.05 -21.78 0.93
N LYS A 257 -4.43 -20.98 1.94
CA LYS A 257 -4.04 -21.19 3.34
C LYS A 257 -5.24 -21.45 4.25
N ASN A 258 -5.06 -22.41 5.16
CA ASN A 258 -5.94 -22.61 6.30
C ASN A 258 -5.46 -21.81 7.53
N GLU A 259 -6.29 -21.73 8.57
CA GLU A 259 -6.00 -20.93 9.76
C GLU A 259 -4.72 -21.35 10.51
N ALA A 260 -4.48 -22.67 10.63
CA ALA A 260 -3.28 -23.20 11.24
C ALA A 260 -2.01 -22.72 10.53
N SER A 261 -2.03 -22.64 9.19
CA SER A 261 -0.92 -22.14 8.40
C SER A 261 -0.57 -20.69 8.71
N TYR A 262 -1.56 -19.79 8.89
CA TYR A 262 -1.28 -18.40 9.26
C TYR A 262 -0.61 -18.29 10.63
N ARG A 263 -1.08 -19.08 11.60
CA ARG A 263 -0.53 -19.10 12.95
C ARG A 263 0.90 -19.63 12.94
N ASP A 264 1.16 -20.71 12.21
CA ASP A 264 2.49 -21.30 12.14
C ASP A 264 3.49 -20.34 11.47
N ASP A 265 3.07 -19.64 10.41
CA ASP A 265 3.87 -18.58 9.77
C ASP A 265 4.18 -17.44 10.75
N ALA A 266 3.16 -16.94 11.45
CA ALA A 266 3.33 -15.86 12.41
C ALA A 266 4.30 -16.24 13.54
N LEU A 267 4.14 -17.44 14.11
CA LEU A 267 5.02 -17.95 15.17
C LEU A 267 6.46 -18.13 14.66
N LEU A 268 6.65 -18.65 13.44
CA LEU A 268 7.96 -18.79 12.82
C LEU A 268 8.63 -17.43 12.63
N MET A 269 7.90 -16.43 12.12
CA MET A 269 8.42 -15.07 11.95
C MET A 269 8.80 -14.42 13.28
N LEU A 270 7.96 -14.56 14.32
CA LEU A 270 8.23 -14.04 15.66
C LEU A 270 9.46 -14.67 16.31
N ARG A 271 9.64 -15.99 16.14
CA ARG A 271 10.81 -16.73 16.62
C ARG A 271 12.08 -16.29 15.90
N ASN A 272 12.04 -16.20 14.57
CA ASN A 272 13.18 -15.78 13.76
C ASN A 272 13.62 -14.34 14.09
N LYS A 273 12.66 -13.46 14.40
CA LYS A 273 12.92 -12.09 14.85
C LYS A 273 13.28 -11.99 16.34
N LYS A 274 13.22 -13.09 17.11
CA LYS A 274 13.47 -13.15 18.57
C LYS A 274 12.61 -12.18 19.40
N ILE A 275 11.35 -12.00 18.98
CA ILE A 275 10.39 -11.10 19.64
C ILE A 275 9.12 -11.81 20.11
N LEU A 276 9.10 -13.15 20.07
CA LEU A 276 7.94 -13.94 20.49
C LEU A 276 7.53 -13.65 21.95
N ASN A 277 8.48 -13.35 22.82
CA ASN A 277 8.21 -12.99 24.21
C ASN A 277 7.52 -11.63 24.37
N ARG A 278 7.55 -10.74 23.36
CA ARG A 278 6.95 -9.41 23.41
C ARG A 278 5.49 -9.38 22.93
N VAL A 279 4.88 -10.54 22.70
CA VAL A 279 3.59 -10.66 22.01
C VAL A 279 2.52 -11.22 22.94
N ASP A 280 1.37 -10.55 22.95
CA ASP A 280 0.13 -11.05 23.54
C ASP A 280 -0.50 -12.09 22.60
N THR A 281 -0.60 -13.33 23.07
CA THR A 281 -1.11 -14.46 22.28
C THR A 281 -2.59 -14.34 21.92
N LYS A 282 -3.40 -13.66 22.74
CA LYS A 282 -4.82 -13.41 22.43
C LYS A 282 -4.95 -12.38 21.31
N LYS A 283 -4.19 -11.28 21.38
CA LYS A 283 -4.16 -10.27 20.31
C LYS A 283 -3.68 -10.88 18.98
N LEU A 284 -2.66 -11.74 19.04
CA LEU A 284 -2.17 -12.47 17.87
C LEU A 284 -3.24 -13.36 17.25
N HIS A 285 -3.94 -14.16 18.06
CA HIS A 285 -5.01 -15.03 17.58
C HIS A 285 -6.13 -14.22 16.91
N TYR A 286 -6.59 -13.15 17.55
CA TYR A 286 -7.64 -12.28 17.03
C TYR A 286 -7.25 -11.64 15.67
N ALA A 287 -6.01 -11.15 15.55
CA ALA A 287 -5.51 -10.58 14.30
C ALA A 287 -5.48 -11.62 13.15
N ILE A 288 -5.16 -12.88 13.46
CA ILE A 288 -5.18 -13.99 12.49
C ILE A 288 -6.61 -14.40 12.13
N GLU A 289 -7.55 -14.34 13.07
CA GLU A 289 -8.96 -14.66 12.80
C GLU A 289 -9.59 -13.61 11.89
N GLU A 290 -9.47 -12.33 12.23
CA GLU A 290 -10.14 -11.24 11.51
C GLU A 290 -9.55 -10.96 10.12
N LYS A 291 -8.23 -11.07 9.95
CA LYS A 291 -7.53 -10.86 8.65
C LYS A 291 -7.90 -9.54 7.96
N LYS A 292 -7.98 -8.45 8.73
CA LYS A 292 -8.43 -7.13 8.24
C LYS A 292 -7.51 -6.48 7.21
N GLY A 293 -6.35 -7.07 6.91
CA GLY A 293 -5.41 -6.53 5.92
C GLY A 293 -4.74 -5.21 6.32
N MET A 294 -4.74 -4.88 7.62
CA MET A 294 -4.06 -3.71 8.18
C MET A 294 -3.24 -4.08 9.42
N PRO A 295 -2.19 -3.31 9.76
CA PRO A 295 -1.38 -3.55 10.94
C PRO A 295 -2.19 -3.50 12.23
N VAL A 296 -2.12 -4.57 13.02
CA VAL A 296 -2.73 -4.72 14.35
C VAL A 296 -1.61 -4.86 15.37
N ASP A 297 -1.71 -4.09 16.45
CA ASP A 297 -0.79 -4.16 17.56
C ASP A 297 -1.02 -5.43 18.38
N ILE A 298 0.01 -6.27 18.49
CA ILE A 298 -0.01 -7.53 19.24
C ILE A 298 0.98 -7.50 20.41
N SER A 299 1.42 -6.32 20.84
CA SER A 299 2.37 -6.17 21.91
C SER A 299 1.78 -6.62 23.25
N ASP A 300 2.58 -7.33 24.04
CA ASP A 300 2.28 -7.63 25.45
C ASP A 300 2.59 -6.42 26.32
N GLU A 301 1.57 -5.81 26.93
CA GLU A 301 1.70 -4.60 27.75
C GLU A 301 2.61 -4.81 28.96
N ALA A 302 2.75 -6.04 29.47
CA ALA A 302 3.63 -6.36 30.60
C ALA A 302 5.12 -6.07 30.29
N HIS A 303 5.50 -6.05 29.01
CA HIS A 303 6.86 -5.73 28.58
C HIS A 303 7.17 -4.21 28.54
N PHE A 304 6.16 -3.34 28.66
CA PHE A 304 6.32 -1.88 28.56
C PHE A 304 6.19 -1.14 29.90
N THR A 305 5.61 -1.79 30.91
CA THR A 305 5.39 -1.19 32.24
C THR A 305 6.63 -1.19 33.15
N GLY A 306 7.77 -1.73 32.68
CA GLY A 306 9.02 -1.84 33.45
C GLY A 306 9.87 -0.56 33.58
N THR A 307 9.52 0.55 32.94
CA THR A 307 10.35 1.78 32.90
C THR A 307 9.76 3.01 33.58
N VAL A 308 8.63 2.91 34.26
CA VAL A 308 8.17 3.97 35.18
C VAL A 308 8.42 3.51 36.62
N LYS A 309 9.67 3.62 37.08
CA LYS A 309 9.89 3.86 38.52
C LYS A 309 9.28 5.22 38.81
N LEU A 310 8.04 5.24 39.28
CA LEU A 310 7.52 6.38 40.01
C LEU A 310 8.53 6.66 41.13
N LYS A 311 9.24 7.77 41.01
CA LYS A 311 10.05 8.30 42.10
C LYS A 311 9.04 8.63 43.20
N ASP A 312 9.08 7.88 44.30
CA ASP A 312 8.29 8.18 45.48
C ASP A 312 8.57 9.64 45.88
N PRO A 313 7.56 10.52 46.00
CA PRO A 313 7.75 11.90 46.42
C PRO A 313 7.93 12.00 47.95
N GLY A 314 8.69 11.09 48.56
CA GLY A 314 8.71 10.96 50.01
C GLY A 314 9.83 10.13 50.65
N SER A 315 11.02 10.01 50.03
CA SER A 315 12.18 9.47 50.75
C SER A 315 13.26 10.54 51.01
N ASN A 316 13.20 11.05 52.25
CA ASN A 316 14.14 11.88 53.02
C ASN A 316 14.43 13.31 52.54
#